data_AF-A0A3B9MRQ5-F1
#
_entry.id   AF-A0A3B9MRQ5-F1
#
_cell.length_a   1.000
_cell.length_b   1.000
_cell.length_c   1.000
_cell.angle_alpha   90.00
_cell.angle_beta   90.00
_cell.angle_gamma   90.00
#
_symmetry.space_group_name_H-M   'P 1'
#
loop_
_entity.id
_entity.type
_entity.pdbx_description
1 polymer ?
#
loop_
_entity_poly.entity_id
_entity_poly.type
_entity_poly.pdbx_seq_one_letter_code
_entity_poly.pdbx_strand_id
1 'polypeptide(L)'
;MRWQGVTATVETTGLDPECPYVASSSQAICDPPPPVRLFLEYASISSTKEKSLLDKFVNQLRNEPGAQGYILVYGRSHRAEGAKNYLIGHDGLDAGRIVIVEKTSRARKVRIKLYIVPTGALPPETHSAPPNKRLQRTGISVPPIDNLSHDVVVARPL
;
A
#
# COMPACT_ATOMS: atom_id res chain seq x y z
N MET A 1 -1.82 -7.30 -7.44
CA MET A 1 -0.99 -8.14 -6.54
C MET A 1 -0.39 -9.23 -7.39
N ARG A 2 0.93 -9.25 -7.57
CA ARG A 2 1.61 -10.35 -8.28
C ARG A 2 2.08 -11.33 -7.21
N TRP A 3 1.70 -12.59 -7.38
CA TRP A 3 2.12 -13.66 -6.49
C TRP A 3 3.33 -14.32 -7.11
N GLN A 4 4.45 -14.32 -6.39
CA GLN A 4 5.63 -15.08 -6.75
C GLN A 4 5.81 -16.17 -5.69
N GLY A 5 5.87 -17.42 -6.12
CA GLY A 5 6.24 -18.54 -5.26
C GLY A 5 7.75 -18.69 -5.26
N VAL A 6 8.37 -18.67 -4.08
CA VAL A 6 9.77 -19.05 -3.93
C VAL A 6 9.82 -20.42 -3.27
N THR A 7 10.44 -21.37 -3.96
CA THR A 7 10.64 -22.73 -3.48
C THR A 7 12.10 -22.90 -3.08
N ALA A 8 12.34 -23.25 -1.83
CA ALA A 8 13.65 -23.64 -1.33
C ALA A 8 13.70 -25.15 -1.20
N THR A 9 14.73 -25.76 -1.78
CA THR A 9 15.02 -27.20 -1.65
C THR A 9 16.33 -27.36 -0.90
N VAL A 10 16.33 -28.19 0.13
CA VAL A 10 17.50 -28.52 0.95
C VAL A 10 17.79 -29.99 0.78
N GLU A 11 19.05 -30.31 0.48
CA GLU A 11 19.58 -31.67 0.42
C GLU A 11 20.59 -31.85 1.56
N THR A 12 20.43 -32.90 2.35
CA THR A 12 21.31 -33.21 3.48
C THR A 12 22.10 -34.48 3.19
N THR A 13 23.41 -34.50 3.47
CA THR A 13 24.27 -35.68 3.30
C THR A 13 24.59 -36.33 4.66
N GLY A 14 24.97 -37.61 4.66
CA GLY A 14 25.36 -38.35 5.88
C GLY A 14 24.23 -39.04 6.63
N LEU A 15 23.01 -39.07 6.07
CA LEU A 15 21.89 -39.86 6.56
C LEU A 15 21.93 -41.29 5.99
N ASP A 16 21.32 -42.25 6.71
CA ASP A 16 21.08 -43.60 6.20
C ASP A 16 20.31 -43.55 4.87
N PRO A 17 20.63 -44.41 3.88
CA PRO A 17 20.05 -44.37 2.54
C PRO A 17 18.55 -44.70 2.50
N GLU A 18 17.99 -45.24 3.59
CA GLU A 18 16.55 -45.47 3.74
C GLU A 18 15.79 -44.22 4.22
N CYS A 19 16.49 -43.15 4.65
CA CYS A 19 15.87 -41.92 5.12
C CYS A 19 15.72 -40.87 3.99
N PRO A 20 14.59 -40.14 3.95
CA PRO A 20 14.44 -39.02 3.03
C PRO A 20 15.47 -37.93 3.35
N TYR A 21 16.29 -37.58 2.36
CA TYR A 21 17.41 -36.65 2.48
C TYR A 21 17.16 -35.30 1.78
N VAL A 22 15.95 -35.12 1.24
CA VAL A 22 15.52 -33.92 0.53
C VAL A 22 14.27 -33.36 1.19
N ALA A 23 14.30 -32.07 1.50
CA ALA A 23 13.13 -31.32 1.95
C ALA A 23 12.90 -30.13 1.02
N SER A 24 11.64 -29.84 0.70
CA SER A 24 11.28 -28.67 -0.10
C SER A 24 10.14 -27.91 0.57
N SER A 25 10.22 -26.59 0.56
CA SER A 25 9.18 -25.70 1.08
C SER A 25 9.00 -24.50 0.17
N SER A 26 7.74 -24.18 -0.12
CA SER A 26 7.38 -23.00 -0.91
C SER A 26 6.74 -21.93 -0.02
N GLN A 27 7.20 -20.69 -0.16
CA GLN A 27 6.56 -19.53 0.44
C GLN A 27 6.08 -18.57 -0.65
N ALA A 28 4.90 -18.00 -0.42
CA ALA A 28 4.39 -16.93 -1.25
C ALA A 28 5.00 -15.59 -0.83
N ILE A 29 5.70 -14.94 -1.75
CA ILE A 29 6.15 -13.57 -1.58
C ILE A 29 5.10 -12.65 -2.19
N CYS A 30 4.48 -11.82 -1.35
CA CYS A 30 3.63 -10.72 -1.78
C CYS A 30 4.48 -9.46 -1.91
N ASP A 31 4.60 -8.93 -3.14
CA ASP A 31 5.16 -7.59 -3.33
C ASP A 31 4.28 -6.58 -2.59
N PRO A 32 4.87 -5.66 -1.80
CA PRO A 32 4.11 -4.62 -1.14
C PRO A 32 3.38 -3.77 -2.18
N PRO A 33 2.13 -3.35 -1.91
CA PRO A 33 1.39 -2.49 -2.81
C PRO A 33 2.16 -1.19 -3.05
N PRO A 34 2.04 -0.58 -4.25
CA PRO A 34 2.70 0.69 -4.50
C PRO A 34 2.25 1.74 -3.49
N PRO A 35 3.11 2.70 -3.11
CA PRO A 35 2.74 3.71 -2.13
C PRO A 35 1.63 4.62 -2.65
N VAL A 36 0.81 5.15 -1.73
CA VAL A 36 -0.14 6.23 -2.03
C VAL A 36 0.63 7.46 -2.48
N ARG A 37 0.11 8.13 -3.52
CA ARG A 37 0.72 9.35 -4.05
C ARG A 37 -0.25 10.54 -3.97
N LEU A 38 0.28 11.69 -3.56
CA LEU A 38 -0.38 12.97 -3.77
C LEU A 38 -0.20 13.32 -5.26
N PHE A 39 -1.30 13.43 -5.99
CA PHE A 39 -1.27 13.81 -7.39
C PHE A 39 -1.23 15.33 -7.54
N LEU A 40 -2.14 16.03 -6.87
CA LEU A 40 -2.19 17.48 -6.94
C LEU A 40 -2.80 18.12 -5.70
N GLU A 41 -2.39 19.34 -5.40
CA GLU A 41 -2.94 20.15 -4.31
C GLU A 41 -3.22 21.57 -4.82
N TYR A 42 -4.37 22.12 -4.41
CA TYR A 42 -4.77 23.46 -4.79
C TYR A 42 -5.62 24.12 -3.71
N ALA A 43 -5.63 25.45 -3.75
CA ALA A 43 -6.45 26.28 -2.87
C ALA A 43 -7.13 27.37 -3.70
N SER A 44 -8.46 27.46 -3.60
CA SER A 44 -9.27 28.56 -4.15
C SER A 44 -8.89 29.00 -5.57
N ILE A 45 -9.00 28.08 -6.54
CA ILE A 45 -8.81 28.35 -7.97
C ILE A 45 -10.16 28.60 -8.67
N SER A 46 -10.14 29.08 -9.91
CA SER A 46 -11.35 29.20 -10.73
C SER A 46 -11.86 27.83 -11.18
N SER A 47 -13.17 27.67 -11.32
CA SER A 47 -13.80 26.40 -11.70
C SER A 47 -13.30 25.87 -13.05
N THR A 48 -12.96 26.75 -14.00
CA THR A 48 -12.37 26.34 -15.29
C THR A 48 -11.00 25.68 -15.12
N LYS A 49 -10.15 26.21 -14.23
CA LYS A 49 -8.85 25.61 -13.94
C LYS A 49 -9.02 24.31 -13.15
N GLU A 50 -9.98 24.28 -12.22
CA GLU A 50 -10.31 23.09 -11.45
C GLU A 50 -10.72 21.93 -12.36
N LYS A 51 -11.64 22.15 -13.31
CA LYS A 51 -12.04 21.15 -14.31
C LYS A 51 -10.85 20.59 -15.09
N SER A 52 -9.98 21.45 -15.61
CA SER A 52 -8.78 20.98 -16.34
C SER A 52 -7.83 20.14 -15.48
N LEU A 53 -7.75 20.41 -14.18
CA LEU A 53 -6.98 19.59 -13.24
C LEU A 53 -7.67 18.26 -12.94
N LEU A 54 -9.01 18.26 -12.84
CA LEU A 54 -9.80 17.03 -12.70
C LEU A 54 -9.67 16.15 -13.94
N ASP A 55 -9.68 16.71 -15.16
CA ASP A 55 -9.48 15.93 -16.39
C ASP A 55 -8.13 15.19 -16.39
N LYS A 56 -7.06 15.88 -15.94
CA LYS A 56 -5.73 15.25 -15.77
C LYS A 56 -5.75 14.14 -14.73
N PHE A 57 -6.50 14.33 -13.64
CA PHE A 57 -6.66 13.33 -12.60
C PHE A 57 -7.43 12.10 -13.10
N VAL A 58 -8.48 12.29 -13.90
CA VAL A 58 -9.21 11.19 -14.56
C VAL A 58 -8.29 10.40 -15.47
N ASN A 59 -7.53 11.08 -16.32
CA ASN A 59 -6.61 10.41 -17.24
C ASN A 59 -5.62 9.51 -16.48
N GLN A 60 -5.11 9.98 -15.33
CA GLN A 60 -4.25 9.18 -14.48
C GLN A 60 -4.97 7.97 -13.87
N LEU A 61 -6.21 8.11 -13.40
CA LEU A 61 -7.00 6.99 -12.86
C LEU A 61 -7.39 5.95 -13.93
N ARG A 62 -7.55 6.37 -15.19
CA ARG A 62 -7.79 5.45 -16.33
C ARG A 62 -6.55 4.62 -16.63
N ASN A 63 -5.36 5.22 -16.55
CA ASN A 63 -4.08 4.50 -16.69
C ASN A 63 -3.83 3.52 -15.53
N GLU A 64 -4.55 3.64 -14.42
CA GLU A 64 -4.41 2.80 -13.22
C GLU A 64 -5.77 2.17 -12.84
N PRO A 65 -6.26 1.15 -13.57
CA PRO A 65 -7.62 0.62 -13.44
C PRO A 65 -7.94 -0.07 -12.10
N GLY A 66 -6.95 -0.30 -11.23
CA GLY A 66 -7.14 -0.77 -9.85
C GLY A 66 -7.08 0.33 -8.78
N ALA A 67 -6.67 1.55 -9.14
CA ALA A 67 -6.50 2.63 -8.17
C ALA A 67 -7.83 3.31 -7.83
N GLN A 68 -7.92 3.87 -6.63
CA GLN A 68 -8.98 4.76 -6.19
C GLN A 68 -8.48 6.19 -6.11
N GLY A 69 -9.32 7.14 -6.50
CA GLY A 69 -9.10 8.56 -6.34
C GLY A 69 -9.65 9.06 -5.01
N TYR A 70 -8.85 9.79 -4.24
CA TYR A 70 -9.27 10.39 -2.98
C TYR A 70 -9.26 11.92 -3.09
N ILE A 71 -10.36 12.55 -2.69
CA ILE A 71 -10.53 14.00 -2.66
C ILE A 71 -10.56 14.44 -1.19
N LEU A 72 -9.42 14.92 -0.68
CA LEU A 72 -9.29 15.41 0.68
C LEU A 72 -9.54 16.92 0.71
N VAL A 73 -10.59 17.33 1.42
CA VAL A 73 -10.97 18.74 1.54
C VAL A 73 -10.75 19.21 2.95
N TYR A 74 -9.89 20.22 3.10
CA TYR A 74 -9.61 20.87 4.36
C TYR A 74 -10.46 22.14 4.47
N GLY A 75 -11.41 22.15 5.41
CA GLY A 75 -12.41 23.20 5.60
C GLY A 75 -13.78 22.82 5.05
N ARG A 76 -14.81 23.63 5.32
CA ARG A 76 -16.17 23.42 4.79
C ARG A 76 -16.26 23.96 3.37
N SER A 77 -16.57 23.11 2.39
CA SER A 77 -16.64 23.53 1.00
C SER A 77 -17.51 22.59 0.16
N HIS A 78 -18.53 23.16 -0.48
CA HIS A 78 -19.35 22.48 -1.50
C HIS A 78 -18.56 22.10 -2.78
N ARG A 79 -17.29 22.54 -2.88
CA ARG A 79 -16.42 22.19 -4.02
C ARG A 79 -16.10 20.70 -4.10
N ALA A 80 -16.05 19.99 -2.97
CA ALA A 80 -15.77 18.54 -2.95
C ALA A 80 -16.82 17.75 -3.75
N GLU A 81 -18.08 18.09 -3.52
CA GLU A 81 -19.23 17.48 -4.17
C GLU A 81 -19.29 17.87 -5.66
N GLY A 82 -19.03 19.14 -5.98
CA GLY A 82 -18.92 19.59 -7.37
C GLY A 82 -17.82 18.85 -8.15
N ALA A 83 -16.66 18.63 -7.53
CA ALA A 83 -15.57 17.86 -8.14
C ALA A 83 -15.98 16.39 -8.36
N LYS A 84 -16.60 15.73 -7.37
CA LYS A 84 -17.09 14.35 -7.52
C LYS A 84 -18.15 14.24 -8.61
N ASN A 85 -19.11 15.16 -8.65
CA ASN A 85 -20.17 15.17 -9.67
C ASN A 85 -19.60 15.37 -11.07
N TYR A 86 -18.57 16.20 -11.22
CA TYR A 86 -17.86 16.36 -12.48
C TYR A 86 -17.14 15.07 -12.88
N LEU A 87 -16.36 14.45 -11.98
CA LEU A 87 -15.62 13.22 -12.27
C LEU A 87 -16.53 12.05 -12.67
N ILE A 88 -17.66 11.87 -11.98
CA ILE A 88 -18.61 10.79 -12.25
C ILE A 88 -19.46 11.10 -13.48
N GLY A 89 -20.01 12.31 -13.56
CA GLY A 89 -21.00 12.68 -14.57
C GLY A 89 -20.42 13.07 -15.93
N HIS A 90 -19.30 13.78 -15.96
CA HIS A 90 -18.68 14.25 -17.21
C HIS A 90 -17.74 13.21 -17.82
N ASP A 91 -16.89 12.60 -16.99
CA ASP A 91 -15.83 11.72 -17.47
C ASP A 91 -16.13 10.21 -17.32
N GLY A 92 -17.32 9.87 -16.80
CA GLY A 92 -17.79 8.49 -16.70
C GLY A 92 -16.95 7.60 -15.78
N LEU A 93 -16.27 8.19 -14.79
CA LEU A 93 -15.61 7.40 -13.74
C LEU A 93 -16.66 6.73 -12.85
N ASP A 94 -16.42 5.46 -12.54
CA ASP A 94 -17.25 4.73 -11.58
C ASP A 94 -17.21 5.42 -10.20
N ALA A 95 -18.39 5.63 -9.62
CA ALA A 95 -18.55 6.34 -8.36
C ALA A 95 -17.83 5.66 -7.19
N GLY A 96 -17.70 4.34 -7.21
CA GLY A 96 -16.98 3.54 -6.21
C GLY A 96 -15.45 3.73 -6.27
N ARG A 97 -14.93 4.36 -7.33
CA ARG A 97 -13.51 4.68 -7.45
C ARG A 97 -13.14 6.05 -6.87
N ILE A 98 -14.12 6.86 -6.46
CA ILE A 98 -13.89 8.21 -5.90
C ILE A 98 -14.36 8.29 -4.45
N VAL A 99 -13.44 8.61 -3.54
CA VAL A 99 -13.73 8.79 -2.12
C VAL A 99 -13.52 10.25 -1.74
N ILE A 100 -14.53 10.89 -1.14
CA ILE A 100 -14.40 12.24 -0.56
C ILE A 100 -14.11 12.08 0.93
N VAL A 101 -13.11 12.83 1.39
CA VAL A 101 -12.75 12.94 2.80
C VAL A 101 -12.80 14.40 3.20
N GLU A 102 -13.72 14.76 4.07
CA GLU A 102 -13.80 16.10 4.64
C GLU A 102 -13.00 16.17 5.95
N LYS A 103 -12.08 17.14 6.04
CA LYS A 103 -11.27 17.39 7.22
C LYS A 103 -11.56 18.77 7.76
N THR A 104 -11.87 18.84 9.04
CA THR A 104 -11.97 20.12 9.75
C THR A 104 -10.59 20.76 9.80
N SER A 105 -10.46 21.97 9.26
CA SER A 105 -9.23 22.75 9.34
C SER A 105 -9.53 24.08 10.03
N ARG A 106 -8.63 24.50 10.92
CA ARG A 106 -8.65 25.85 11.51
C ARG A 106 -8.16 26.91 10.53
N ALA A 107 -7.63 26.51 9.37
CA ALA A 107 -7.18 27.43 8.34
C ALA A 107 -8.37 28.16 7.72
N ARG A 108 -8.21 29.48 7.54
CA ARG A 108 -9.22 30.35 6.91
C ARG A 108 -9.44 30.06 5.43
N LYS A 109 -8.50 29.35 4.78
CA LYS A 109 -8.54 29.02 3.34
C LYS A 109 -8.82 27.54 3.13
N VAL A 110 -9.79 27.24 2.26
CA VAL A 110 -10.08 25.88 1.81
C VAL A 110 -8.92 25.35 0.97
N ARG A 111 -8.47 24.13 1.28
CA ARG A 111 -7.45 23.41 0.50
C ARG A 111 -8.00 22.07 0.07
N ILE A 112 -7.74 21.69 -1.18
CA ILE A 112 -8.16 20.41 -1.74
C ILE A 112 -6.90 19.65 -2.17
N LYS A 113 -6.83 18.37 -1.80
CA LYS A 113 -5.76 17.47 -2.19
C LYS A 113 -6.35 16.27 -2.90
N LEU A 114 -5.78 15.93 -4.06
CA LEU A 114 -6.17 14.78 -4.85
C LEU A 114 -5.08 13.71 -4.73
N TYR A 115 -5.47 12.53 -4.27
CA TYR A 115 -4.59 11.39 -4.08
C TYR A 115 -4.98 10.25 -5.01
N ILE A 116 -3.98 9.46 -5.41
CA ILE A 116 -4.17 8.19 -6.11
C ILE A 116 -3.71 7.09 -5.16
N VAL A 117 -4.65 6.21 -4.83
CA VAL A 117 -4.47 5.10 -3.89
C VAL A 117 -4.55 3.81 -4.69
N PRO A 118 -3.42 3.15 -4.98
CA PRO A 118 -3.43 1.86 -5.67
C PRO A 118 -4.05 0.78 -4.79
N THR A 119 -4.52 -0.31 -5.40
CA THR A 119 -5.14 -1.42 -4.68
C THR A 119 -4.22 -1.99 -3.60
N GLY A 120 -4.73 -2.13 -2.39
CA GLY A 120 -3.98 -2.67 -1.24
C GLY A 120 -3.17 -1.63 -0.47
N ALA A 121 -3.05 -0.39 -0.96
CA ALA A 121 -2.42 0.68 -0.19
C ALA A 121 -3.39 1.26 0.86
N LEU A 122 -2.85 1.67 2.01
CA LEU A 122 -3.64 2.30 3.08
C LEU A 122 -4.15 3.69 2.64
N PRO A 123 -5.37 4.09 3.03
CA PRO A 123 -5.91 5.41 2.69
C PRO A 123 -5.02 6.57 3.18
N PRO A 124 -5.01 7.72 2.49
CA PRO A 124 -4.21 8.89 2.87
C PRO A 124 -4.58 9.47 4.25
N GLU A 125 -5.69 9.04 4.86
CA GLU A 125 -6.11 9.44 6.21
C GLU A 125 -5.20 8.93 7.32
N THR A 126 -4.59 7.75 7.16
CA THR A 126 -3.68 7.16 8.16
C THR A 126 -2.27 7.74 8.09
N HIS A 127 -2.00 8.61 7.11
CA HIS A 127 -0.69 9.21 6.89
C HIS A 127 -0.60 10.60 7.52
N SER A 128 -0.87 10.76 8.82
CA SER A 128 -0.31 11.89 9.58
C SER A 128 1.19 11.64 9.73
N ALA A 129 1.97 11.99 8.71
CA ALA A 129 3.41 11.77 8.71
C ALA A 129 4.13 12.58 9.82
N PRO A 130 5.21 12.03 10.41
CA PRO A 130 6.41 12.80 10.67
C PRO A 130 7.44 12.63 9.52
N PRO A 131 8.46 13.51 9.45
CA PRO A 131 9.28 13.74 8.27
C PRO A 131 10.30 12.62 8.00
N ASN A 132 10.76 12.59 6.75
CA ASN A 132 11.76 11.69 6.19
C ASN A 132 13.13 11.73 6.93
N LYS A 133 13.85 10.60 6.88
CA LYS A 133 15.29 10.36 7.13
C LYS A 133 15.79 10.23 8.58
N ARG A 134 15.43 9.16 9.29
CA ARG A 134 16.35 8.48 10.24
C ARG A 134 15.74 7.15 10.67
N LEU A 135 16.26 6.04 10.15
CA LEU A 135 16.29 4.67 10.71
C LEU A 135 16.61 3.68 9.57
N GLN A 136 17.68 3.94 8.81
CA GLN A 136 18.47 2.86 8.23
C GLN A 136 19.70 2.71 9.12
N ARG A 137 19.53 2.09 10.29
CA ARG A 137 20.65 1.49 11.06
C ARG A 137 20.12 0.78 12.30
N THR A 138 19.65 -0.44 12.07
CA THR A 138 19.74 -1.58 13.00
C THR A 138 19.46 -2.77 12.08
N GLY A 139 20.46 -3.35 11.44
CA GLY A 139 21.33 -4.28 12.16
C GLY A 139 20.49 -5.48 12.57
N ILE A 140 19.98 -6.25 11.60
CA ILE A 140 19.48 -7.59 11.88
C ILE A 140 20.73 -8.42 12.19
N SER A 141 21.05 -8.47 13.48
CA SER A 141 21.97 -9.46 14.02
C SER A 141 21.29 -10.80 13.86
N VAL A 142 21.67 -11.53 12.81
CA VAL A 142 21.44 -12.97 12.74
C VAL A 142 22.20 -13.56 13.93
N PRO A 143 21.55 -14.23 14.89
CA PRO A 143 22.30 -14.93 15.93
C PRO A 143 23.16 -16.00 15.27
N PRO A 144 24.41 -16.21 15.72
CA PRO A 144 25.20 -17.35 15.27
C PRO A 144 24.42 -18.63 15.59
N ILE A 145 24.29 -19.49 14.58
CA ILE A 145 23.78 -20.84 14.78
C ILE A 145 24.92 -21.60 15.46
N ASP A 146 25.01 -21.47 16.78
CA ASP A 146 25.84 -22.33 17.59
C ASP A 146 25.17 -23.69 17.74
N ASN A 147 25.96 -24.69 17.42
CA ASN A 147 25.66 -26.09 17.30
C ASN A 147 25.52 -26.75 18.70
N LEU A 148 24.67 -27.78 18.78
CA LEU A 148 24.58 -28.83 19.82
C LEU A 148 24.27 -28.44 21.29
N SER A 149 23.11 -28.90 21.78
CA SER A 149 23.11 -29.79 22.96
C SER A 149 21.92 -30.74 22.98
N HIS A 150 22.26 -31.99 23.24
CA HIS A 150 21.43 -33.14 23.46
C HIS A 150 20.43 -32.91 24.60
N ASP A 151 19.19 -33.37 24.42
CA ASP A 151 18.49 -34.00 25.54
C ASP A 151 17.69 -35.21 25.05
N VAL A 152 18.15 -36.35 25.53
CA VAL A 152 17.57 -37.67 25.39
C VAL A 152 16.31 -37.72 26.25
N VAL A 153 15.16 -38.07 25.67
CA VAL A 153 14.07 -38.69 26.44
C VAL A 153 13.67 -39.98 25.76
N VAL A 154 14.16 -41.07 26.35
CA VAL A 154 13.77 -42.45 26.09
C VAL A 154 12.33 -42.65 26.55
N ALA A 155 11.47 -43.20 25.70
CA ALA A 155 10.26 -43.90 26.12
C ALA A 155 10.14 -45.20 25.34
N ARG A 156 10.42 -46.32 26.02
CA ARG A 156 10.17 -47.70 25.56
C ARG A 156 8.67 -48.00 25.66
N PRO A 157 8.06 -48.71 24.71
CA PRO A 157 6.92 -49.56 25.01
C PRO A 157 7.34 -51.03 25.10
N LEU A 158 6.61 -51.77 25.92
CA LEU A 158 6.71 -53.20 26.20
C LEU A 158 6.37 -54.07 24.99
#